data_AF-X1LGJ1-F1
#
_entry.id   AF-X1LGJ1-F1
#
_cell.length_a   1.000
_cell.length_b   1.000
_cell.length_c   1.000
_cell.angle_alpha   90.00
_cell.angle_beta   90.00
_cell.angle_gamma   90.00
#
_symmetry.space_group_name_H-M   'P 1'
#
loop_
_entity.id
_entity.type
_entity.pdbx_description
1 polymer ?
#
loop_
_entity_poly.entity_id
_entity_poly.type
_entity_poly.pdbx_seq_one_letter_code
_entity_poly.pdbx_strand_id
1 'polypeptide(L)'
;MQRTLPAMGIGYVHIRELGGYRGGYGNYTRTQEFKQGLKELMKLAREKSSAIMCVESYPSACHRRFIAKELKKRKWKAVHIVGKGKQQTL
;
A
#
# COMPACT_ATOMS: atom_id res chain seq x y z
N MET A 1 -13.75 -1.69 12.67
CA MET A 1 -12.78 -0.74 12.07
C MET A 1 -13.22 0.71 12.16
N GLN A 2 -14.42 1.10 11.70
CA GLN A 2 -14.86 2.50 11.64
C GLN A 2 -14.95 3.24 12.99
N ARG A 3 -15.15 2.55 14.12
CA ARG A 3 -15.16 3.18 15.47
C ARG A 3 -13.84 3.00 16.23
N THR A 4 -13.24 1.82 16.12
CA THR A 4 -12.04 1.45 16.91
C THR A 4 -10.77 2.13 16.40
N LEU A 5 -10.60 2.30 15.09
CA LEU A 5 -9.40 2.92 14.54
C LEU A 5 -9.33 4.43 14.87
N PRO A 6 -10.40 5.22 14.67
CA PRO A 6 -10.39 6.62 15.07
C PRO A 6 -10.15 6.82 16.57
N ALA A 7 -10.73 5.97 17.43
CA ALA A 7 -10.52 6.02 18.87
C ALA A 7 -9.04 5.80 19.27
N MET A 8 -8.27 5.10 18.43
CA MET A 8 -6.83 4.88 18.61
C MET A 8 -5.97 5.89 17.84
N GLY A 9 -6.57 6.95 17.28
CA GLY A 9 -5.88 7.96 16.48
C GLY A 9 -5.45 7.46 15.08
N ILE A 10 -5.97 6.31 14.64
CA ILE A 10 -5.61 5.70 13.36
C ILE A 10 -6.65 6.09 12.30
N GLY A 11 -6.20 6.81 11.28
CA GLY A 11 -6.99 7.05 10.08
C GLY A 11 -7.08 5.80 9.22
N TYR A 12 -8.24 5.57 8.60
CA TYR A 12 -8.44 4.49 7.64
C TYR A 12 -8.93 5.07 6.32
N VAL A 13 -8.17 4.84 5.25
CA VAL A 13 -8.50 5.27 3.89
C VAL A 13 -8.45 4.05 2.99
N HIS A 14 -9.50 3.88 2.18
CA HIS A 14 -9.55 2.85 1.15
C HIS A 14 -9.34 3.50 -0.23
N ILE A 15 -8.14 3.32 -0.79
CA ILE A 15 -7.80 3.78 -2.14
C ILE A 15 -8.16 2.65 -3.11
N ARG A 16 -9.32 2.76 -3.76
CA ARG A 16 -9.90 1.68 -4.59
C ARG A 16 -8.96 1.28 -5.73
N GLU A 17 -8.26 2.24 -6.30
CA GLU A 17 -7.33 2.11 -7.43
C GLU A 17 -6.08 1.29 -7.07
N LEU A 18 -5.80 1.08 -5.79
CA LEU A 18 -4.66 0.28 -5.33
C LEU A 18 -5.08 -1.07 -4.72
N GLY A 19 -6.37 -1.41 -4.75
CA GLY A 19 -6.92 -2.62 -4.18
C GLY A 19 -7.76 -3.45 -5.17
N GLY A 20 -8.18 -4.65 -4.73
CA GLY A 20 -9.04 -5.54 -5.52
C GLY A 20 -8.34 -6.34 -6.62
N TYR A 21 -9.08 -7.25 -7.26
CA TYR A 21 -8.61 -8.02 -8.40
C TYR A 21 -8.60 -7.15 -9.67
N ARG A 22 -7.50 -7.23 -10.43
CA ARG A 22 -7.22 -6.36 -11.59
C ARG A 22 -6.82 -7.14 -12.85
N GLY A 23 -7.11 -8.45 -12.89
CA GLY A 23 -6.62 -9.34 -13.95
C GLY A 23 -5.09 -9.51 -13.95
N GLY A 24 -4.43 -9.09 -12.87
CA GLY A 24 -2.97 -9.10 -12.72
C GLY A 24 -2.38 -7.69 -12.56
N TYR A 25 -1.65 -7.48 -11.46
CA TYR A 25 -1.07 -6.15 -11.18
C TYR A 25 0.09 -5.76 -12.10
N GLY A 26 0.72 -6.72 -12.79
CA GLY A 26 1.88 -6.46 -13.65
C GLY A 26 1.59 -5.46 -14.78
N ASN A 27 0.48 -5.64 -15.49
CA ASN A 27 0.04 -4.68 -16.52
C ASN A 27 -0.71 -3.51 -15.88
N TYR A 28 -1.44 -3.76 -14.79
CA TYR A 28 -2.24 -2.74 -14.12
C TYR A 28 -1.39 -1.56 -13.60
N THR A 29 -0.14 -1.76 -13.20
CA THR A 29 0.73 -0.65 -12.75
C THR A 29 0.96 0.42 -13.82
N ARG A 30 0.71 0.11 -15.11
CA ARG A 30 0.90 1.03 -16.23
C ARG A 30 -0.34 1.88 -16.51
N THR A 31 -1.50 1.52 -15.96
CA THR A 31 -2.78 2.21 -16.19
C THR A 31 -2.80 3.57 -15.51
N GLN A 32 -3.69 4.45 -15.97
CA GLN A 32 -3.87 5.77 -15.37
C GLN A 32 -4.50 5.68 -13.97
N GLU A 33 -5.42 4.75 -13.78
CA GLU A 33 -6.08 4.48 -12.49
C GLU A 33 -5.05 4.16 -11.40
N PHE A 34 -4.16 3.21 -11.67
CA PHE A 34 -3.11 2.84 -10.70
C PHE A 34 -2.21 4.04 -10.38
N LYS A 35 -1.82 4.83 -11.40
CA LYS A 35 -0.99 6.03 -11.20
C LYS A 35 -1.71 7.09 -10.35
N GLN A 36 -3.02 7.24 -10.50
CA GLN A 36 -3.83 8.14 -9.69
C GLN A 36 -3.89 7.68 -8.23
N GLY A 37 -4.21 6.40 -7.99
CA GLY A 37 -4.21 5.83 -6.65
C GLY A 37 -2.84 5.93 -5.97
N LEU A 38 -1.75 5.70 -6.72
CA LEU A 38 -0.39 5.84 -6.21
C LEU A 38 -0.07 7.29 -5.82
N LYS A 39 -0.56 8.27 -6.60
CA LYS A 39 -0.41 9.70 -6.30
C LYS A 39 -1.15 10.08 -5.01
N GLU A 40 -2.36 9.58 -4.83
CA GLU A 40 -3.14 9.79 -3.60
C GLU A 40 -2.43 9.19 -2.38
N LEU A 41 -1.96 7.94 -2.49
CA LEU A 41 -1.18 7.29 -1.44
C LEU A 41 0.06 8.11 -1.06
N MET A 42 0.82 8.58 -2.06
CA MET A 42 2.00 9.42 -1.79
C MET A 42 1.63 10.74 -1.13
N LYS A 43 0.48 11.35 -1.45
CA LYS A 43 0.00 12.56 -0.77
C LYS A 43 -0.25 12.27 0.72
N LEU A 44 -1.02 11.23 1.02
CA LEU A 44 -1.31 10.83 2.41
C LEU A 44 -0.04 10.49 3.19
N ALA A 45 0.90 9.77 2.56
CA ALA A 45 2.16 9.38 3.17
C ALA A 45 3.13 10.54 3.42
N ARG A 46 2.94 11.70 2.78
CA ARG A 46 3.68 12.94 3.13
C ARG A 46 3.14 13.60 4.40
N GLU A 47 1.83 13.51 4.61
CA GLU A 47 1.15 14.17 5.71
C GLU A 47 1.25 13.34 7.00
N LYS A 48 1.15 12.00 6.89
CA LYS A 48 1.12 11.10 8.05
C LYS A 48 1.84 9.78 7.78
N SER A 49 2.45 9.23 8.82
CA SER A 49 2.96 7.85 8.83
C SER A 49 1.87 6.87 8.38
N SER A 50 2.10 6.22 7.25
CA SER A 50 1.08 5.44 6.53
C SER A 50 1.50 3.98 6.38
N ALA A 51 0.55 3.07 6.56
CA ALA A 51 0.72 1.64 6.36
C ALA A 51 -0.28 1.12 5.31
N ILE A 52 0.21 0.27 4.39
CA ILE A 52 -0.62 -0.37 3.37
C ILE A 52 -0.93 -1.80 3.82
N MET A 53 -2.21 -2.09 3.99
CA MET A 53 -2.69 -3.39 4.48
C MET A 53 -3.38 -4.18 3.36
N CYS A 54 -3.28 -5.51 3.45
CA CYS A 54 -3.97 -6.47 2.60
C CYS A 54 -4.26 -7.74 3.42
N VAL A 55 -5.05 -8.66 2.89
CA VAL A 55 -5.45 -9.87 3.61
C VAL A 55 -4.31 -10.89 3.73
N GLU A 56 -3.42 -10.96 2.74
CA GLU A 56 -2.32 -11.92 2.75
C GLU A 56 -1.16 -11.43 3.63
N SER A 57 -0.61 -12.33 4.46
CA SER A 57 0.48 -12.01 5.36
C SER A 57 1.78 -11.63 4.65
N TYR A 58 2.11 -12.27 3.52
CA TYR A 58 3.38 -12.07 2.83
C TYR A 58 3.25 -11.17 1.57
N PRO A 59 4.10 -10.15 1.41
CA PRO A 59 4.07 -9.25 0.24
C PRO A 59 4.25 -9.96 -1.10
N SER A 60 5.01 -11.06 -1.11
CA SER A 60 5.27 -11.86 -2.31
C SER A 60 4.00 -12.48 -2.91
N ALA A 61 2.93 -12.64 -2.12
CA ALA A 61 1.68 -13.23 -2.57
C ALA A 61 0.64 -12.18 -3.02
N CYS A 62 0.70 -10.95 -2.52
CA CYS A 62 -0.37 -9.96 -2.71
C CYS A 62 0.00 -8.83 -3.69
N HIS A 63 -0.92 -7.88 -3.87
CA HIS A 63 -0.71 -6.69 -4.69
C HIS A 63 0.31 -5.71 -4.09
N ARG A 64 0.57 -5.77 -2.78
CA ARG A 64 1.40 -4.77 -2.07
C ARG A 64 2.84 -4.74 -2.58
N ARG A 65 3.36 -5.85 -3.11
CA ARG A 65 4.69 -5.87 -3.77
C ARG A 65 4.78 -4.95 -4.97
N PHE A 66 3.70 -4.81 -5.75
CA PHE A 66 3.71 -3.95 -6.93
C PHE A 66 3.71 -2.48 -6.51
N ILE A 67 2.87 -2.13 -5.53
CA ILE A 67 2.83 -0.77 -4.96
C ILE A 67 4.19 -0.41 -4.37
N ALA A 68 4.78 -1.29 -3.55
CA ALA A 68 6.10 -1.05 -2.94
C ALA A 68 7.21 -0.89 -3.98
N LYS A 69 7.21 -1.70 -5.06
CA LYS A 69 8.16 -1.56 -6.16
C LYS A 69 8.02 -0.20 -6.86
N GLU A 70 6.80 0.25 -7.14
CA GLU A 70 6.56 1.54 -7.79
C GLU A 70 6.90 2.73 -6.89
N LEU A 71 6.68 2.61 -5.57
CA LEU A 71 7.17 3.57 -4.58
C LEU A 71 8.70 3.65 -4.57
N LYS A 72 9.39 2.50 -4.56
CA LYS A 72 10.86 2.43 -4.57
C LYS A 72 11.44 3.06 -5.84
N LYS A 73 10.85 2.81 -7.01
CA LYS A 73 11.24 3.49 -8.28
C LYS A 73 11.15 5.02 -8.18
N ARG A 74 10.22 5.53 -7.36
CA ARG A 74 10.03 6.95 -7.07
C ARG A 74 10.84 7.44 -5.86
N LYS A 75 11.83 6.67 -5.41
CA LYS A 75 12.73 6.98 -4.27
C LYS A 75 12.05 7.05 -2.91
N TRP A 76 10.87 6.45 -2.75
CA TRP A 76 10.23 6.29 -1.45
C TRP A 76 10.79 5.07 -0.72
N LYS A 77 10.94 5.20 0.61
CA LYS A 77 11.26 4.05 1.48
C LYS A 77 9.97 3.30 1.80
N ALA A 78 9.86 2.07 1.31
CA ALA A 78 8.79 1.14 1.66
C ALA A 78 9.37 -0.04 2.44
N VAL A 79 8.86 -0.28 3.65
CA VAL A 79 9.30 -1.37 4.51
C VAL A 79 8.16 -2.37 4.66
N HIS A 80 8.46 -3.66 4.44
CA HIS A 80 7.47 -4.72 4.65
C HIS A 80 7.47 -5.17 6.11
N ILE A 81 6.32 -5.06 6.76
CA ILE A 81 6.08 -5.57 8.11
C ILE A 81 5.50 -6.98 7.96
N VAL A 82 6.28 -8.01 8.31
CA VAL A 82 5.86 -9.41 8.26
C VAL A 82 6.15 -10.13 9.59
N GLY A 83 5.19 -10.92 10.07
CA GLY A 83 5.31 -11.70 11.32
C GLY A 83 5.57 -10.84 12.57
N LYS A 84 6.19 -11.42 13.60
CA LYS A 84 6.63 -10.71 14.81
C LYS A 84 7.82 -9.79 14.50
N GLY A 85 7.55 -8.66 13.84
CA GLY A 85 8.48 -7.54 13.70
C GLY A 85 9.61 -7.70 12.68
N LYS A 86 9.58 -8.71 11.81
CA LYS A 86 10.60 -8.81 10.76
C LYS A 86 10.31 -7.77 9.68
N GLN A 87 11.18 -6.75 9.63
CA GLN A 87 11.22 -5.79 8.55
C GLN A 87 12.00 -6.41 7.39
N GLN A 88 11.35 -6.63 6.26
CA GLN A 88 12.06 -6.97 5.03
C GLN A 88 12.07 -5.75 4.12
N THR A 89 13.27 -5.29 3.81
CA THR A 89 13.48 -4.29 2.76
C THR A 89 13.69 -5.04 1.46
N LEU A 90 12.94 -4.67 0.41
CA LEU A 90 13.24 -5.08 -0.97
C LEU A 90 14.10 -4.04 -1.65
#